data_AF-A0A848Z7U9-F1
#
_entry.id   AF-A0A848Z7U9-F1
#
_cell.length_a   1.000
_cell.length_b   1.000
_cell.length_c   1.000
_cell.angle_alpha   90.00
_cell.angle_beta   90.00
_cell.angle_gamma   90.00
#
_symmetry.space_group_name_H-M   'P 1'
#
loop_
_entity.id
_entity.type
_entity.pdbx_description
1 polymer ?
#
loop_
_entity_poly.entity_id
_entity_poly.type
_entity_poly.pdbx_seq_one_letter_code
_entity_poly.pdbx_strand_id
1 'polypeptide(L)' 'YRWLADSRDEMAGERLDALEDPFRLYRCHTIMNCTKTCPKGLNPAKAIAEIKKLMFARR' A
#
# COMPACT_ATOMS: atom_id res chain seq x y z
N TYR A 1 -0.92 3.31 3.07
CA TYR A 1 -1.81 2.37 3.79
C TYR A 1 -2.36 2.96 5.08
N ARG A 2 -1.54 3.50 6.00
CA ARG A 2 -2.01 4.09 7.27
C ARG A 2 -3.27 4.95 7.12
N TRP A 3 -3.25 5.96 6.23
CA TRP A 3 -4.41 6.82 5.97
C TRP A 3 -5.52 6.11 5.19
N LEU A 4 -5.17 5.28 4.21
CA LEU A 4 -6.14 4.49 3.44
C LEU A 4 -6.98 3.51 4.28
N ALA A 5 -6.46 3.09 5.44
CA ALA A 5 -7.16 2.21 6.38
C ALA A 5 -7.86 2.98 7.51
N ASP A 6 -7.70 4.31 7.56
CA ASP A 6 -8.31 5.16 8.57
C ASP A 6 -9.71 5.57 8.09
N SER A 7 -10.76 5.18 8.82
CA SER A 7 -12.15 5.50 8.46
C SER A 7 -12.48 6.98 8.48
N ARG A 8 -11.58 7.81 9.03
CA ARG A 8 -11.70 9.28 9.07
C ARG A 8 -11.08 9.95 7.85
N ASP A 9 -10.37 9.23 6.99
CA ASP A 9 -9.70 9.80 5.82
C ASP A 9 -10.69 10.03 4.68
N GLU A 10 -10.99 11.29 4.39
CA GLU A 10 -11.87 11.69 3.28
C GLU A 10 -11.14 11.75 1.93
N MET A 11 -9.82 11.60 1.93
CA MET A 11 -8.95 11.73 0.74
C MET A 11 -8.47 10.38 0.17
N ALA A 12 -9.14 9.27 0.48
CA ALA A 12 -8.72 7.95 0.01
C ALA A 12 -8.64 7.89 -1.53
N GLY A 13 -9.56 8.60 -2.22
CA GLY A 13 -9.58 8.91 -3.66
C GLY A 13 -8.19 9.26 -4.20
N GLU A 14 -7.81 10.50 -3.93
CA GLU A 14 -6.58 11.14 -4.39
C GLU A 14 -5.31 10.38 -3.98
N ARG A 15 -5.30 9.77 -2.80
CA ARG A 15 -4.14 9.00 -2.32
C ARG A 15 -3.86 7.76 -3.17
N LEU A 16 -4.89 7.09 -3.63
CA LEU A 16 -4.75 5.91 -4.50
C LEU A 16 -4.44 6.34 -5.94
N ASP A 17 -4.97 7.47 -6.41
CA ASP A 17 -4.61 8.03 -7.73
C ASP A 17 -3.12 8.41 -7.78
N ALA A 18 -2.58 8.95 -6.69
CA ALA A 18 -1.15 9.23 -6.55
C ALA A 18 -0.25 7.98 -6.57
N LEU A 19 -0.82 6.78 -6.54
CA LEU A 19 -0.12 5.49 -6.64
C LEU A 19 -0.30 4.82 -8.00
N GLU A 20 -1.14 5.36 -8.89
CA GLU A 20 -1.40 4.85 -10.23
C GLU A 20 -0.27 5.22 -11.19
N ASP A 21 0.88 4.58 -10.99
CA ASP A 21 2.06 4.73 -11.82
C ASP A 21 2.85 3.40 -11.86
N PRO A 22 3.40 2.97 -13.02
CA PRO A 22 4.13 1.71 -13.14
C PRO A 22 5.32 1.57 -12.19
N PHE A 23 5.94 2.68 -11.80
CA PHE A 23 7.13 2.72 -10.95
C PHE A 23 6.82 2.87 -9.46
N ARG A 24 5.56 3.09 -9.08
CA ARG A 24 5.14 3.22 -7.68
C ARG A 24 4.72 1.88 -7.08
N LEU A 25 3.43 1.71 -6.80
CA LEU A 25 2.88 0.56 -6.08
C LEU A 25 3.24 -0.77 -6.75
N TYR A 26 3.31 -0.78 -8.07
CA TYR A 26 3.47 -2.00 -8.87
C TYR A 26 4.91 -2.50 -8.98
N ARG A 27 5.92 -1.72 -8.57
CA ARG A 27 7.32 -2.18 -8.47
C ARG A 27 7.61 -3.11 -7.30
N CYS A 28 6.65 -3.28 -6.39
CA CYS A 28 6.79 -4.27 -5.34
C CYS A 28 6.64 -5.68 -5.93
N HIS A 29 7.74 -6.42 -6.01
CA HIS A 29 7.83 -7.81 -6.47
C HIS A 29 7.71 -8.85 -5.33
N THR A 30 7.15 -8.46 -4.19
CA THR A 30 6.88 -9.40 -3.08
C THR A 30 8.15 -10.12 -2.57
N ILE A 31 9.30 -9.44 -2.58
CA ILE A 31 10.59 -9.97 -2.09
C ILE A 31 10.63 -10.11 -0.56
N MET A 32 9.74 -9.41 0.15
CA MET A 32 9.55 -9.47 1.62
C MET A 32 10.69 -8.96 2.50
N ASN A 33 11.78 -8.45 1.92
CA ASN A 33 12.89 -7.88 2.69
C ASN A 33 12.45 -6.75 3.65
N CYS A 34 11.49 -5.93 3.24
CA CYS A 34 10.97 -4.82 4.07
C CYS A 34 10.33 -5.32 5.38
N THR A 35 9.58 -6.42 5.35
CA THR A 35 8.98 -7.03 6.55
C THR A 35 10.05 -7.71 7.41
N LYS A 36 10.98 -8.45 6.79
CA LYS A 36 12.04 -9.16 7.52
C LYS A 36 12.96 -8.22 8.28
N THR A 37 13.30 -7.08 7.68
CA THR A 37 14.31 -6.16 8.26
C THR A 37 13.73 -5.11 9.21
N CYS A 38 12.40 -4.99 9.31
CA CYS A 38 11.79 -3.89 10.06
C CYS A 38 12.11 -4.02 11.57
N PRO A 39 12.86 -3.07 12.17
CA PRO A 39 13.26 -3.16 13.57
C PRO A 39 12.09 -2.91 14.54
N LYS A 40 10.94 -2.48 14.01
CA LYS A 40 9.71 -2.24 14.76
C LYS A 40 8.73 -3.41 14.69
N GLY A 41 9.08 -4.51 14.01
CA GLY A 41 8.20 -5.66 13.83
C GLY A 41 6.94 -5.36 12.99
N LEU A 42 6.96 -4.29 12.20
CA LEU A 42 5.85 -3.96 11.30
C LEU A 42 5.87 -4.87 10.08
N ASN A 43 4.73 -4.93 9.38
CA ASN A 43 4.62 -5.68 8.13
C ASN A 43 4.27 -4.76 6.94
N PRO A 44 5.26 -4.01 6.39
CA PRO A 44 5.05 -3.17 5.21
C PRO A 44 4.60 -3.97 3.98
N ALA A 45 5.07 -5.21 3.80
CA ALA A 45 4.66 -6.02 2.66
C ALA A 45 3.16 -6.33 2.68
N LYS A 46 2.60 -6.65 3.85
CA LYS A 46 1.15 -6.80 4.03
C LYS A 46 0.43 -5.50 3.68
N ALA A 47 0.90 -4.36 4.17
CA ALA A 47 0.31 -3.07 3.87
C ALA A 47 0.32 -2.76 2.35
N ILE A 48 1.41 -3.07 1.65
CA ILE A 48 1.48 -2.91 0.18
C ILE A 48 0.48 -3.83 -0.52
N ALA A 49 0.35 -5.08 -0.08
CA ALA A 49 -0.62 -6.03 -0.64
C ALA A 49 -2.07 -5.54 -0.47
N GLU A 50 -2.42 -5.00 0.70
CA GLU A 50 -3.75 -4.41 0.93
C GLU A 50 -4.01 -3.19 0.04
N ILE A 51 -3.02 -2.33 -0.19
CA ILE A 51 -3.17 -1.22 -1.16
C ILE A 51 -3.42 -1.78 -2.57
N LYS A 52 -2.70 -2.82 -3.00
CA LYS A 52 -2.93 -3.44 -4.33
C LYS A 52 -4.35 -4.00 -4.47
N LYS A 53 -4.92 -4.58 -3.40
CA LYS A 53 -6.32 -5.02 -3.39
C LYS A 53 -7.29 -3.84 -3.52
N LEU A 54 -7.04 -2.74 -2.81
CA LEU A 54 -7.85 -1.53 -2.93
C LEU A 54 -7.82 -0.95 -4.36
N MET A 55 -6.64 -0.94 -5.01
CA MET A 55 -6.52 -0.53 -6.41
C MET A 55 -7.29 -1.47 -7.36
N PHE A 56 -7.29 -2.77 -7.08
CA PHE A 56 -8.07 -3.73 -7.87
C PHE A 56 -9.58 -3.54 -7.68
N ALA A 57 -10.04 -3.33 -6.45
CA ALA A 57 -11.46 -3.13 -6.14
C ALA A 57 -12.03 -1.81 -6.69
N ARG A 58 -11.18 -0.88 -7.13
CA ARG A 58 -11.58 0.36 -7.81
C ARG A 58 -11.85 0.19 -9.30
N ARG A 59 -11.34 -0.88 -9.91
CA ARG A 59 -11.50 -1.19 -11.34
C ARG A 59 -12.72 -2.05 -11.55
#